data_AF-A0A7R8L7D1-F1
#
_entry.id   AF-A0A7R8L7D1-F1
#
_cell.length_a   1.000
_cell.length_b   1.000
_cell.length_c   1.000
_cell.angle_alpha   90.00
_cell.angle_beta   90.00
_cell.angle_gamma   90.00
#
_symmetry.space_group_name_H-M   'P 1'
#
loop_
_entity.id
_entity.type
_entity.pdbx_description
1 polymer ?
#
loop_
_entity_poly.entity_id
_entity_poly.type
_entity_poly.pdbx_seq_one_letter_code
_entity_poly.pdbx_strand_id
1 'polypeptide(L)'
;MEEPNCGSTPHRGKRAPPSTARAYHHRRLREALSEAALAEIRLGGPKGLSLRAVAARVGVSPTAPYRHFRNKEGLLAALAAERFVEMPREMEEAGARIADAWEQLCILGRVYVSFAMSHPDHFRLMFGPELAEIERHPEAHEAADRAFALLDLSSKTWTGLRRV
;
A
#
# COMPACT_ATOMS: atom_id res chain seq x y z
N MET A 1 31.31 50.60 42.23
CA MET A 1 30.46 50.77 41.04
C MET A 1 30.87 49.68 40.06
N GLU A 2 30.48 48.43 40.33
CA GLU A 2 29.20 47.79 39.94
C GLU A 2 29.17 47.39 38.46
N GLU A 3 29.44 46.09 38.23
CA GLU A 3 28.70 45.06 37.45
C GLU A 3 27.99 45.40 36.11
N PRO A 4 27.59 44.42 35.25
CA PRO A 4 27.80 42.95 35.29
C PRO A 4 28.15 42.26 33.94
N ASN A 5 28.39 40.95 34.07
CA ASN A 5 28.40 39.88 33.07
C ASN A 5 26.99 39.52 32.53
N CYS A 6 26.97 38.82 31.39
CA CYS A 6 26.03 37.75 30.98
C CYS A 6 25.09 38.08 29.80
N GLY A 7 25.16 37.24 28.75
CA GLY A 7 24.17 37.27 27.66
C GLY A 7 24.52 36.51 26.38
N SER A 8 25.22 35.37 26.45
CA SER A 8 25.35 34.45 25.31
C SER A 8 24.05 33.67 25.09
N THR A 9 23.15 34.19 24.25
CA THR A 9 22.04 33.40 23.70
C THR A 9 22.49 32.64 22.44
N PRO A 10 22.40 31.29 22.38
CA PRO A 10 22.53 30.58 21.12
C PRO A 10 21.22 30.72 20.34
N HIS A 11 21.30 31.31 19.15
CA HIS A 11 20.15 31.47 18.27
C HIS A 11 19.69 30.09 17.76
N ARG A 12 18.51 29.67 18.22
CA ARG A 12 17.79 28.46 17.79
C ARG A 12 17.57 28.49 16.27
N GLY A 13 18.40 27.79 15.52
CA GLY A 13 18.29 27.65 14.07
C GLY A 13 16.93 27.07 13.68
N LYS A 14 16.11 27.87 13.00
CA LYS A 14 14.86 27.43 12.37
C LYS A 14 15.21 26.38 11.32
N ARG A 15 14.65 25.17 11.45
CA ARG A 15 14.84 24.07 10.47
C ARG A 15 14.22 24.51 9.14
N ALA A 16 15.07 24.72 8.13
CA ALA A 16 14.61 25.02 6.78
C ALA A 16 13.75 23.86 6.23
N PRO A 17 12.71 24.15 5.43
CA PRO A 17 11.90 23.10 4.81
C PRO A 17 12.78 22.23 3.91
N PRO A 18 12.52 20.90 3.83
CA PRO A 18 13.34 20.01 3.02
C PRO A 18 13.28 20.44 1.55
N SER A 19 14.45 20.59 0.92
CA SER A 19 14.56 20.89 -0.51
C SER A 19 13.95 19.77 -1.36
N THR A 20 13.38 20.13 -2.50
CA THR A 20 12.73 19.22 -3.47
C THR A 20 13.63 18.06 -3.88
N ALA A 21 14.94 18.29 -4.04
CA ALA A 21 15.93 17.25 -4.34
C ALA A 21 16.03 16.19 -3.23
N ARG A 22 15.97 16.59 -1.95
CA ARG A 22 16.01 15.66 -0.81
C ARG A 22 14.74 14.81 -0.75
N ALA A 23 13.57 15.41 -1.04
CA ALA A 23 12.31 14.68 -1.14
C ALA A 23 12.30 13.68 -2.31
N TYR A 24 12.90 14.04 -3.45
CA TYR A 24 13.04 13.14 -4.61
C TYR A 24 13.96 11.95 -4.33
N HIS A 25 15.14 12.18 -3.74
CA HIS A 25 16.01 11.08 -3.28
C HIS A 25 15.32 10.17 -2.26
N HIS A 26 14.49 10.75 -1.39
CA HIS A 26 13.73 10.00 -0.40
C HIS A 26 12.63 9.15 -1.04
N ARG A 27 11.95 9.67 -2.08
CA ARG A 27 10.94 8.93 -2.84
C ARG A 27 11.54 7.75 -3.61
N ARG A 28 12.69 7.97 -4.28
CA ARG A 28 13.45 6.91 -4.95
C ARG A 28 13.92 5.80 -4.02
N LEU A 29 14.34 6.15 -2.80
CA LEU A 29 14.73 5.14 -1.81
C LEU A 29 13.52 4.32 -1.32
N ARG A 30 12.39 4.97 -1.06
CA ARG A 30 11.17 4.26 -0.66
C ARG A 30 10.74 3.27 -1.74
N GLU A 31 10.72 3.71 -3.00
CA GLU A 31 10.39 2.88 -4.16
C GLU A 31 11.35 1.70 -4.31
N ALA A 32 12.67 1.93 -4.21
CA ALA A 32 13.66 0.87 -4.28
C ALA A 32 13.54 -0.15 -3.13
N LEU A 33 13.20 0.30 -1.93
CA LEU A 33 12.91 -0.57 -0.80
C LEU A 33 11.63 -1.39 -1.02
N SER A 34 10.57 -0.80 -1.58
CA SER A 34 9.33 -1.50 -1.96
C SER A 34 9.60 -2.60 -2.99
N GLU A 35 10.33 -2.28 -4.06
CA GLU A 35 10.68 -3.24 -5.12
C GLU A 35 11.54 -4.40 -4.59
N ALA A 36 12.56 -4.08 -3.78
CA ALA A 36 13.40 -5.08 -3.14
C ALA A 36 12.60 -5.99 -2.18
N ALA A 37 11.63 -5.44 -1.46
CA ALA A 37 10.75 -6.20 -0.59
C ALA A 37 9.83 -7.16 -1.37
N LEU A 38 9.25 -6.71 -2.48
CA LEU A 38 8.47 -7.58 -3.37
C LEU A 38 9.32 -8.72 -3.94
N ALA A 39 10.60 -8.47 -4.25
CA ALA A 39 11.52 -9.53 -4.69
C ALA A 39 11.79 -10.57 -3.59
N GLU A 40 11.96 -10.17 -2.34
CA GLU A 40 12.08 -11.10 -1.21
C GLU A 40 10.79 -11.91 -0.99
N ILE A 41 9.62 -11.27 -1.15
CA ILE A 41 8.32 -11.92 -1.03
C ILE A 41 8.12 -12.97 -2.13
N ARG A 42 8.57 -12.70 -3.37
CA ARG A 42 8.55 -13.71 -4.45
C ARG A 42 9.34 -14.97 -4.11
N LEU A 43 10.45 -14.81 -3.39
CA LEU A 43 11.36 -15.91 -3.06
C LEU A 43 10.88 -16.73 -1.86
N GLY A 44 10.46 -16.06 -0.78
CA GLY A 44 10.19 -16.70 0.52
C GLY A 44 8.78 -16.48 1.07
N GLY A 45 7.91 -15.83 0.31
CA GLY A 45 6.62 -15.35 0.78
C GLY A 45 6.73 -14.21 1.81
N PRO A 46 5.59 -13.68 2.28
CA PRO A 46 5.58 -12.56 3.24
C PRO A 46 6.25 -12.92 4.59
N LYS A 47 6.15 -14.18 5.02
CA LYS A 47 6.84 -14.69 6.23
C LYS A 47 8.36 -14.61 6.12
N GLY A 48 8.92 -14.84 4.92
CA GLY A 48 10.35 -14.77 4.66
C GLY A 48 10.92 -13.35 4.60
N LEU A 49 10.07 -12.31 4.50
CA LEU A 49 10.54 -10.93 4.35
C LEU A 49 11.42 -10.49 5.54
N SER A 50 12.60 -9.96 5.21
CA SER A 50 13.57 -9.40 6.16
C SER A 50 13.96 -7.98 5.77
N LEU A 51 13.71 -7.00 6.64
CA LEU A 51 14.10 -5.59 6.41
C LEU A 51 15.62 -5.43 6.22
N ARG A 52 16.41 -6.31 6.84
CA ARG A 52 17.87 -6.33 6.66
C ARG A 52 18.27 -6.83 5.27
N ALA A 53 17.61 -7.88 4.78
CA ALA A 53 17.85 -8.39 3.42
C ALA A 53 17.43 -7.35 2.37
N VAL A 54 16.28 -6.68 2.58
CA VAL A 54 15.82 -5.57 1.75
C VAL A 54 16.84 -4.43 1.71
N ALA A 55 17.34 -3.98 2.87
CA ALA A 55 18.37 -2.95 2.94
C ALA A 55 19.66 -3.35 2.20
N ALA A 56 20.11 -4.60 2.38
CA ALA A 56 21.28 -5.13 1.72
C ALA A 56 21.11 -5.17 0.20
N ARG A 57 19.95 -5.60 -0.30
CA ARG A 57 19.61 -5.66 -1.73
C ARG A 57 19.62 -4.28 -2.39
N VAL A 58 19.19 -3.25 -1.67
CA VAL A 58 19.21 -1.85 -2.15
C VAL A 58 20.59 -1.19 -1.97
N GLY A 59 21.50 -1.80 -1.18
CA GLY A 59 22.83 -1.25 -0.91
C GLY A 59 22.86 -0.11 0.11
N VAL A 60 21.89 -0.10 1.05
CA VAL A 60 21.77 0.94 2.09
C VAL A 60 22.02 0.38 3.48
N SER A 61 22.15 1.28 4.47
CA SER A 61 22.34 0.84 5.86
C SER A 61 21.15 0.01 6.35
N PRO A 62 21.38 -0.97 7.25
CA PRO A 62 20.30 -1.76 7.85
C PRO A 62 19.23 -0.94 8.59
N THR A 63 19.57 0.30 8.97
CA THR A 63 18.67 1.24 9.65
C THR A 63 17.86 2.11 8.69
N ALA A 64 18.21 2.16 7.40
CA ALA A 64 17.54 3.00 6.42
C ALA A 64 16.05 2.66 6.21
N PRO A 65 15.63 1.37 6.13
CA PRO A 65 14.21 1.03 5.96
C PRO A 65 13.33 1.55 7.11
N TYR A 66 13.86 1.57 8.33
CA TYR A 66 13.12 2.00 9.52
C TYR A 66 12.73 3.49 9.50
N ARG A 67 13.35 4.29 8.63
CA ARG A 67 12.96 5.70 8.41
C ARG A 67 11.71 5.84 7.54
N HIS A 68 11.35 4.79 6.81
CA HIS A 68 10.22 4.76 5.87
C HIS A 68 9.09 3.85 6.34
N PHE A 69 9.44 2.80 7.06
CA PHE A 69 8.54 1.74 7.52
C PHE A 69 8.85 1.45 8.97
N ARG A 70 7.84 1.55 9.85
CA ARG A 70 8.03 1.38 11.30
C ARG A 70 8.58 -0.01 11.65
N ASN A 71 8.13 -1.02 10.93
CA ASN A 71 8.40 -2.43 11.14
C ASN A 71 8.09 -3.21 9.85
N LYS A 72 8.24 -4.53 9.91
CA LYS A 72 7.92 -5.44 8.82
C LYS A 72 6.45 -5.33 8.43
N GLU A 73 5.54 -5.29 9.39
CA GLU A 73 4.10 -5.16 9.13
C GLU A 73 3.79 -3.86 8.37
N GLY A 74 4.37 -2.74 8.78
CA GLY A 74 4.19 -1.45 8.12
C GLY A 74 4.73 -1.39 6.69
N LEU A 75 5.77 -2.17 6.37
CA LEU A 75 6.23 -2.34 5.00
C LEU A 75 5.24 -3.17 4.17
N LEU A 76 4.78 -4.32 4.71
CA LEU A 76 3.80 -5.17 4.03
C LEU A 76 2.49 -4.41 3.77
N ALA A 77 2.01 -3.64 4.73
CA ALA A 77 0.82 -2.81 4.59
C ALA A 77 1.00 -1.70 3.55
N ALA A 78 2.15 -1.03 3.53
CA ALA A 78 2.45 -0.03 2.51
C ALA A 78 2.49 -0.63 1.11
N LEU A 79 3.10 -1.80 0.94
CA LEU A 79 3.12 -2.54 -0.33
C LEU A 79 1.71 -2.94 -0.78
N ALA A 80 0.88 -3.45 0.14
CA ALA A 80 -0.50 -3.77 -0.17
C ALA A 80 -1.28 -2.51 -0.61
N ALA A 81 -1.11 -1.39 0.11
CA ALA A 81 -1.79 -0.13 -0.16
C ALA A 81 -1.46 0.45 -1.55
N GLU A 82 -0.23 0.27 -2.04
CA GLU A 82 0.21 0.77 -3.36
C GLU A 82 -0.71 0.33 -4.51
N ARG A 83 -1.33 -0.86 -4.41
CA ARG A 83 -2.21 -1.40 -5.46
C ARG A 83 -3.68 -1.50 -5.07
N PHE A 84 -3.99 -1.38 -3.78
CA PHE A 84 -5.37 -1.34 -3.28
C PHE A 84 -6.17 -0.14 -3.79
N VAL A 85 -5.52 0.96 -4.18
CA VAL A 85 -6.24 2.13 -4.73
C VAL A 85 -6.64 1.92 -6.20
N GLU A 86 -5.86 1.17 -6.96
CA GLU A 86 -6.04 1.03 -8.41
C GLU A 86 -7.12 0.01 -8.75
N MET A 87 -7.18 -1.12 -8.04
CA MET A 87 -8.13 -2.20 -8.33
C MET A 87 -9.60 -1.77 -8.23
N PRO A 88 -10.07 -1.11 -7.14
CA PRO A 88 -11.46 -0.66 -7.06
C PRO A 88 -11.80 0.34 -8.15
N ARG A 89 -10.86 1.21 -8.52
CA ARG A 89 -11.04 2.19 -9.59
C ARG A 89 -11.20 1.51 -10.96
N GLU A 90 -10.35 0.52 -11.28
CA GLU A 90 -10.48 -0.24 -12.52
C GLU A 90 -11.82 -1.00 -12.59
N MET A 91 -12.26 -1.55 -11.45
CA MET A 91 -13.56 -2.23 -11.34
C MET A 91 -14.74 -1.26 -11.52
N GLU A 92 -14.72 -0.10 -10.86
CA GLU A 92 -15.73 0.96 -11.02
C GLU A 92 -15.82 1.43 -12.47
N GLU A 93 -14.69 1.74 -13.10
CA GLU A 93 -14.63 2.21 -14.49
C GLU A 93 -15.15 1.15 -15.49
N ALA A 94 -14.86 -0.13 -15.25
CA ALA A 94 -15.34 -1.23 -16.08
C ALA A 94 -16.84 -1.50 -15.90
N GLY A 95 -17.37 -1.37 -14.68
CA GLY A 95 -18.76 -1.63 -14.35
C GLY A 95 -19.72 -0.47 -14.66
N ALA A 96 -19.24 0.77 -14.72
CA ALA A 96 -20.08 1.98 -14.76
C ALA A 96 -21.01 2.09 -15.97
N ARG A 97 -20.73 1.37 -17.07
CA ARG A 97 -21.49 1.47 -18.34
C ARG A 97 -22.33 0.24 -18.66
N ILE A 98 -22.42 -0.72 -17.75
CA ILE A 98 -23.10 -1.98 -17.98
C ILE A 98 -24.44 -1.97 -17.24
N ALA A 99 -25.54 -2.05 -18.00
CA ALA A 99 -26.89 -1.99 -17.45
C ALA A 99 -27.39 -3.34 -16.95
N ASP A 100 -26.99 -4.44 -17.60
CA ASP A 100 -27.36 -5.79 -17.18
C ASP A 100 -26.51 -6.24 -15.99
N ALA A 101 -27.16 -6.61 -14.89
CA ALA A 101 -26.50 -6.97 -13.64
C ALA A 101 -25.59 -8.21 -13.77
N TRP A 102 -25.96 -9.17 -14.63
CA TRP A 102 -25.16 -10.38 -14.85
C TRP A 102 -23.91 -10.08 -15.69
N GLU A 103 -24.06 -9.29 -16.74
CA GLU A 103 -22.95 -8.80 -17.56
C GLU A 103 -21.99 -7.95 -16.73
N GLN A 104 -22.53 -7.07 -15.87
CA GLN A 104 -21.74 -6.25 -14.95
C GLN A 104 -20.93 -7.12 -13.99
N LEU A 105 -21.55 -8.13 -13.36
CA LEU A 105 -20.87 -9.09 -12.50
C LEU A 105 -19.74 -9.83 -13.24
N CYS A 106 -20.01 -10.28 -14.47
CA CYS A 106 -19.03 -10.98 -15.29
C CYS A 106 -17.82 -10.10 -15.64
N ILE A 107 -18.04 -8.83 -15.98
CA ILE A 107 -16.96 -7.87 -16.25
C ILE A 107 -16.14 -7.58 -15.00
N LEU A 108 -16.81 -7.30 -13.88
CA LEU A 108 -16.14 -7.06 -12.59
C LEU A 108 -15.30 -8.27 -12.17
N GLY A 109 -15.83 -9.48 -12.32
CA GLY A 109 -15.10 -10.73 -12.04
C GLY A 109 -13.86 -10.90 -12.93
N ARG A 110 -13.93 -10.54 -14.22
CA ARG A 110 -12.77 -10.58 -15.11
C ARG A 110 -11.69 -9.58 -14.71
N VAL A 111 -12.07 -8.36 -14.35
CA VAL A 111 -11.13 -7.33 -13.87
C VAL A 111 -10.43 -7.81 -12.59
N TYR A 112 -11.20 -8.34 -11.64
CA TYR A 112 -10.66 -8.90 -10.40
C TYR A 112 -9.63 -10.02 -10.64
N VAL A 113 -9.96 -11.02 -11.48
CA VAL A 113 -9.04 -12.11 -11.80
C VAL A 113 -7.82 -11.62 -12.58
N SER A 114 -8.01 -10.72 -13.56
CA SER A 114 -6.90 -10.15 -14.32
C SER A 114 -5.93 -9.40 -13.42
N PHE A 115 -6.45 -8.59 -12.50
CA PHE A 115 -5.64 -7.87 -11.54
C PHE A 115 -4.83 -8.82 -10.63
N ALA A 116 -5.48 -9.88 -10.12
CA ALA A 116 -4.83 -10.90 -9.30
C ALA A 116 -3.67 -11.59 -10.05
N MET A 117 -3.86 -11.86 -11.34
CA MET A 117 -2.85 -12.51 -12.20
C MET A 117 -1.72 -11.56 -12.59
N SER A 118 -1.99 -10.27 -12.78
CA SER A 118 -0.97 -9.26 -13.10
C SER A 118 -0.12 -8.87 -11.89
N HIS A 119 -0.65 -8.99 -10.68
CA HIS A 119 0.01 -8.57 -9.44
C HIS A 119 -0.02 -9.67 -8.36
N PRO A 120 0.50 -10.89 -8.64
CA PRO A 120 0.35 -12.04 -7.74
C PRO A 120 1.00 -11.83 -6.37
N ASP A 121 2.09 -11.06 -6.30
CA ASP A 121 2.76 -10.75 -5.02
C ASP A 121 1.92 -9.82 -4.15
N HIS A 122 1.33 -8.79 -4.75
CA HIS A 122 0.42 -7.88 -4.07
C HIS A 122 -0.83 -8.63 -3.66
N PHE A 123 -1.40 -9.45 -4.55
CA PHE A 123 -2.59 -10.24 -4.24
C PHE A 123 -2.35 -11.23 -3.09
N ARG A 124 -1.18 -11.89 -3.04
CA ARG A 124 -0.77 -12.70 -1.88
C ARG A 124 -0.64 -11.90 -0.59
N LEU A 125 -0.23 -10.64 -0.66
CA LEU A 125 -0.21 -9.75 0.51
C LEU A 125 -1.62 -9.34 0.93
N MET A 126 -2.47 -9.00 -0.04
CA MET A 126 -3.83 -8.50 0.19
C MET A 126 -4.76 -9.58 0.79
N PHE A 127 -4.56 -10.84 0.43
CA PHE A 127 -5.46 -11.96 0.80
C PHE A 127 -4.74 -13.10 1.54
N GLY A 128 -3.48 -12.90 1.93
CA GLY A 128 -2.68 -13.89 2.65
C GLY A 128 -2.87 -13.84 4.17
N PRO A 129 -2.63 -14.95 4.88
CA PRO A 129 -2.75 -15.03 6.34
C PRO A 129 -1.78 -14.10 7.07
N GLU A 130 -0.73 -13.63 6.41
CA GLU A 130 0.23 -12.68 6.98
C GLU A 130 -0.31 -11.24 7.10
N LEU A 131 -1.45 -10.95 6.48
CA LEU A 131 -2.23 -9.74 6.67
C LEU A 131 -3.55 -10.02 7.42
N ALA A 132 -3.61 -11.08 8.25
CA ALA A 132 -4.75 -11.35 9.16
C ALA A 132 -5.07 -10.17 10.13
N GLU A 133 -4.25 -9.12 10.13
CA GLU A 133 -4.44 -7.87 10.85
C GLU A 133 -4.83 -6.69 9.92
N ILE A 134 -5.39 -6.96 8.73
CA ILE A 134 -5.92 -5.95 7.79
C ILE A 134 -6.84 -4.94 8.49
N GLU A 135 -7.54 -5.37 9.54
CA GLU A 135 -8.33 -4.51 10.44
C GLU A 135 -7.54 -3.33 11.03
N ARG A 136 -6.21 -3.42 11.13
CA ARG A 136 -5.33 -2.33 11.62
C ARG A 136 -4.85 -1.39 10.52
N HIS A 137 -5.22 -1.64 9.27
CA HIS A 137 -4.85 -0.86 8.10
C HIS A 137 -6.11 -0.42 7.34
N PRO A 138 -6.76 0.68 7.80
CA PRO A 138 -8.06 1.12 7.30
C PRO A 138 -8.11 1.30 5.79
N GLU A 139 -7.05 1.86 5.19
CA GLU A 139 -6.99 2.11 3.74
C GLU A 139 -7.03 0.81 2.91
N ALA A 140 -6.39 -0.26 3.40
CA ALA A 140 -6.40 -1.57 2.73
C ALA A 140 -7.74 -2.29 2.94
N HIS A 141 -8.30 -2.20 4.15
CA HIS A 141 -9.61 -2.75 4.48
C HIS A 141 -10.73 -2.08 3.66
N GLU A 142 -10.77 -0.74 3.62
CA GLU A 142 -11.76 0.04 2.85
C GLU A 142 -11.67 -0.22 1.34
N ALA A 143 -10.47 -0.44 0.81
CA ALA A 143 -10.29 -0.77 -0.59
C ALA A 143 -10.76 -2.20 -0.91
N ALA A 144 -10.47 -3.16 -0.04
CA ALA A 144 -10.99 -4.52 -0.14
C ALA A 144 -12.53 -4.51 -0.07
N ASP A 145 -13.10 -3.83 0.93
CA ASP A 145 -14.55 -3.72 1.12
C ASP A 145 -15.24 -3.10 -0.10
N ARG A 146 -14.68 -2.04 -0.69
CA ARG A 146 -15.24 -1.42 -1.90
C ARG A 146 -15.25 -2.37 -3.09
N ALA A 147 -14.15 -3.08 -3.33
CA ALA A 147 -14.08 -4.07 -4.41
C ALA A 147 -15.07 -5.22 -4.21
N PHE A 148 -15.19 -5.73 -2.98
CA PHE A 148 -16.18 -6.77 -2.65
C PHE A 148 -17.61 -6.26 -2.73
N ALA A 149 -17.89 -5.02 -2.31
CA ALA A 149 -19.21 -4.41 -2.38
C ALA A 149 -19.73 -4.28 -3.81
N LEU A 150 -18.85 -3.99 -4.78
CA LEU A 150 -19.22 -3.94 -6.21
C LEU A 150 -19.65 -5.31 -6.75
N LEU A 151 -18.96 -6.38 -6.32
CA LEU A 151 -19.31 -7.75 -6.67
C LEU A 151 -20.62 -8.20 -5.99
N ASP A 152 -20.79 -7.86 -4.70
CA ASP A 152 -21.97 -8.20 -3.91
C ASP A 152 -23.24 -7.46 -4.37
N LEU A 153 -23.13 -6.17 -4.69
CA LEU A 153 -24.25 -5.38 -5.21
C LEU A 153 -24.78 -5.95 -6.53
N SER A 154 -23.87 -6.27 -7.46
CA SER A 154 -24.22 -6.87 -8.77
C SER A 154 -24.88 -8.25 -8.62
N SER A 155 -24.38 -9.06 -7.67
CA SER A 155 -24.95 -10.37 -7.33
C SER A 155 -26.36 -10.27 -6.73
N LYS A 156 -26.58 -9.33 -5.80
CA LYS A 156 -27.89 -9.08 -5.16
C LYS A 156 -28.93 -8.55 -6.14
N THR A 157 -28.54 -7.68 -7.07
CA THR A 157 -29.44 -7.21 -8.14
C THR A 157 -29.88 -8.35 -9.06
N TRP A 158 -28.96 -9.25 -9.43
CA TRP A 158 -29.29 -10.42 -10.24
C TRP A 158 -30.18 -11.44 -9.51
N THR A 159 -29.90 -11.74 -8.24
CA THR A 159 -30.73 -12.66 -7.44
C THR A 159 -32.12 -12.10 -7.14
N GLY A 160 -32.28 -10.78 -7.06
CA GLY A 160 -33.59 -10.12 -6.94
C GLY A 160 -34.45 -10.21 -8.20
N LEU A 161 -33.84 -10.15 -9.38
CA LEU A 161 -34.52 -10.22 -10.69
C LEU A 161 -35.02 -11.63 -11.06
N ARG A 162 -34.59 -12.68 -10.33
CA ARG A 162 -34.89 -14.09 -10.64
C ARG A 162 -36.00 -14.72 -9.78
N ARG A 163 -36.66 -13.95 -8.92
CA ARG A 163 -37.92 -14.35 -8.25
C ARG A 163 -39.14 -13.83 -9.02
N VAL A 164 -39.42 -14.41 -10.20
CA VAL A 164 -40.75 -14.49 -10.80
C VAL A 164 -40.83 -15.81 -11.56
#